data_AF-A0A2G9PUY8-F1
#
_entry.id   AF-A0A2G9PUY8-F1
#
_cell.length_a   1.000
_cell.length_b   1.000
_cell.length_c   1.000
_cell.angle_alpha   90.00
_cell.angle_beta   90.00
_cell.angle_gamma   90.00
#
_symmetry.space_group_name_H-M   'P 1'
#
loop_
_entity.id
_entity.type
_entity.pdbx_description
1 polymer ?
#
loop_
_entity_poly.entity_id
_entity_poly.type
_entity_poly.pdbx_seq_one_letter_code
_entity_poly.pdbx_strand_id
1 'polypeptide(L)'
;MLSEMVFLQSFGYYGGGTFGNILSRLGQLGFFDYVLPFLIIFSLVFGILTKTNIFKENKGINAIIALAVGLMALQFNTVTIFFSELFPRLGVGLAIILTIMVLAGLFLDTEGQGLNYLLLAVSGIIVIIVLASTAEASSWWYSWSFYSGNIGEILLIVGIIAVMVAVVVTANAKTQEKYKPVWMKGD
;
A
#
# COMPACT_ATOMS: atom_id res chain seq x y z
N MET A 1 35.24 20.57 32.81
CA MET A 1 34.03 20.57 33.68
C MET A 1 32.80 21.14 33.00
N LEU A 2 32.67 22.46 32.75
CA LEU A 2 31.48 23.01 32.08
C LEU A 2 31.32 22.53 30.62
N SER A 3 32.42 22.40 29.87
CA SER A 3 32.42 21.85 28.51
C SER A 3 32.07 20.37 28.45
N GLU A 4 32.47 19.58 29.45
CA GLU A 4 32.13 18.16 29.57
C GLU A 4 30.68 17.95 30.02
N MET A 5 30.15 18.83 30.88
CA MET A 5 28.72 18.83 31.24
C MET A 5 27.84 19.23 30.05
N VAL A 6 28.27 20.20 29.23
CA VAL A 6 27.58 20.57 27.98
C VAL A 6 27.64 19.42 26.95
N PHE A 7 28.77 18.72 26.88
CA PHE A 7 28.92 17.54 26.02
C PHE A 7 27.95 16.42 26.45
N LEU A 8 27.87 16.12 27.76
CA LEU A 8 26.97 15.10 28.31
C LEU A 8 25.49 15.48 28.28
N GLN A 9 25.14 16.77 28.34
CA GLN A 9 23.76 17.23 28.14
C GLN A 9 23.32 17.20 26.67
N SER A 10 24.25 17.23 25.71
CA SER A 10 23.89 17.12 24.28
C SER A 10 23.54 15.70 23.85
N PHE A 11 24.03 14.67 24.56
CA PHE A 11 23.65 13.27 24.32
C PHE A 11 22.26 12.90 24.88
N GLY A 12 21.69 13.72 25.76
CA GLY A 12 20.42 13.43 26.43
C GLY A 12 19.18 13.99 25.74
N TYR A 13 19.32 14.97 24.83
CA TYR A 13 18.16 15.73 24.34
C TYR A 13 17.55 15.20 23.02
N TYR A 14 18.31 14.43 22.22
CA TYR A 14 17.80 13.66 21.06
C TYR A 14 17.90 12.14 21.29
N GLY A 15 17.45 11.71 22.47
CA GLY A 15 16.74 10.47 22.80
C GLY A 15 16.93 9.11 22.08
N GLY A 16 18.03 8.80 21.39
CA GLY A 16 18.13 7.52 20.65
C GLY A 16 19.46 6.76 20.72
N GLY A 17 20.52 7.34 21.29
CA GLY A 17 21.85 6.73 21.26
C GLY A 17 22.32 6.36 19.83
N THR A 18 23.23 5.39 19.71
CA THR A 18 23.76 4.92 18.42
C THR A 18 22.66 4.43 17.47
N PHE A 19 21.60 3.81 18.01
CA PHE A 19 20.50 3.30 17.21
C PHE A 19 19.64 4.41 16.59
N GLY A 20 19.28 5.43 17.38
CA GLY A 20 18.58 6.61 16.87
C GLY A 20 19.38 7.33 15.78
N ASN A 21 20.71 7.39 15.91
CA ASN A 21 21.58 7.94 14.86
C ASN A 21 21.51 7.12 13.56
N ILE A 22 21.44 5.79 13.63
CA ILE A 22 21.29 4.93 12.44
C ILE A 22 19.93 5.14 11.80
N LEU A 23 18.85 5.12 12.59
CA LEU A 23 17.49 5.39 12.10
C LEU A 23 17.38 6.76 11.45
N SER A 24 17.96 7.79 12.07
CA SER A 24 17.98 9.14 11.49
C SER A 24 18.70 9.16 10.15
N ARG A 25 19.81 8.43 10.00
CA ARG A 25 20.53 8.32 8.73
C ARG A 25 19.69 7.59 7.68
N LEU A 26 19.02 6.50 8.05
CA LEU A 26 18.10 5.78 7.14
C LEU A 26 16.95 6.68 6.70
N GLY A 27 16.40 7.48 7.61
CA GLY A 27 15.38 8.48 7.29
C GLY A 27 15.90 9.53 6.29
N GLN A 28 17.10 10.07 6.52
CA GLN A 28 17.73 11.02 5.59
C GLN A 28 18.02 10.42 4.21
N LEU A 29 18.31 9.12 4.14
CA LEU A 29 18.47 8.40 2.87
C LEU A 29 17.14 8.06 2.18
N GLY A 30 16.00 8.43 2.77
CA GLY A 30 14.68 8.13 2.23
C GLY A 30 14.25 6.67 2.37
N PHE A 31 14.87 5.91 3.29
CA PHE A 31 14.53 4.49 3.47
C PHE A 31 13.05 4.30 3.84
N PHE A 32 12.53 5.13 4.75
CA PHE A 32 11.13 5.05 5.19
C PHE A 32 10.14 5.59 4.15
N ASP A 33 10.57 6.54 3.32
CA ASP A 33 9.73 7.19 2.31
C ASP A 33 9.67 6.41 0.98
N TYR A 34 10.72 5.66 0.65
CA TYR A 34 10.81 4.96 -0.64
C TYR A 34 10.91 3.45 -0.47
N VAL A 35 11.85 2.96 0.34
CA VAL A 35 12.11 1.51 0.44
C VAL A 35 10.95 0.78 1.10
N LEU A 36 10.42 1.30 2.21
CA LEU A 36 9.28 0.66 2.88
C LEU A 36 8.02 0.64 2.00
N PRO A 37 7.56 1.75 1.40
CA PRO A 37 6.40 1.72 0.50
C PRO A 37 6.61 0.79 -0.69
N PHE A 38 7.81 0.77 -1.28
CA PHE A 38 8.14 -0.17 -2.35
C PHE A 38 7.95 -1.63 -1.93
N LEU A 39 8.49 -2.04 -0.77
CA LEU A 39 8.38 -3.42 -0.29
C LEU A 39 6.92 -3.82 -0.06
N ILE A 40 6.08 -2.89 0.40
CA ILE A 40 4.66 -3.15 0.63
C ILE A 40 3.90 -3.29 -0.69
N ILE A 41 4.13 -2.41 -1.66
CA ILE A 41 3.50 -2.52 -2.98
C ILE A 41 3.99 -3.78 -3.70
N PHE A 42 5.29 -4.04 -3.68
CA PHE A 42 5.90 -5.23 -4.25
C PHE A 42 5.28 -6.51 -3.66
N SER A 43 5.25 -6.63 -2.33
CA SER A 43 4.73 -7.83 -1.66
C SER A 43 3.24 -8.04 -1.92
N LEU A 44 2.45 -6.95 -1.93
CA LEU A 44 1.02 -7.01 -2.21
C LEU A 44 0.75 -7.43 -3.66
N VAL A 45 1.40 -6.80 -4.64
CA VAL A 45 1.24 -7.15 -6.06
C VAL A 45 1.74 -8.57 -6.33
N PHE A 46 2.91 -8.95 -5.79
CA PHE A 46 3.44 -10.31 -5.93
C PHE A 46 2.51 -11.36 -5.32
N GLY A 47 1.98 -11.09 -4.13
CA GLY A 47 1.02 -11.94 -3.45
C GLY A 47 -0.28 -12.11 -4.24
N ILE A 48 -0.83 -11.02 -4.77
CA ILE A 48 -2.03 -11.03 -5.62
C ILE A 48 -1.78 -11.84 -6.90
N LEU A 49 -0.69 -11.59 -7.63
CA LEU A 49 -0.37 -12.30 -8.87
C LEU A 49 -0.18 -13.81 -8.63
N THR A 50 0.45 -14.16 -7.51
CA THR A 50 0.64 -15.55 -7.12
C THR A 50 -0.66 -16.21 -6.67
N LYS A 51 -1.53 -15.50 -5.95
CA LYS A 51 -2.80 -16.04 -5.47
C LYS A 51 -3.84 -16.19 -6.59
N THR A 52 -3.82 -15.29 -7.56
CA THR A 52 -4.75 -15.27 -8.70
C THR A 52 -4.33 -16.20 -9.84
N ASN A 53 -3.08 -16.69 -9.84
CA ASN A 53 -2.53 -17.58 -10.88
C ASN A 53 -2.69 -17.05 -12.32
N ILE A 54 -2.69 -15.71 -12.51
CA ILE A 54 -2.82 -15.09 -13.84
C ILE A 54 -1.73 -15.56 -14.80
N PHE A 55 -0.50 -15.73 -14.29
CA PHE A 55 0.64 -16.23 -15.05
C PHE A 55 0.97 -17.70 -14.73
N LYS A 56 -0.03 -18.48 -14.28
CA LYS A 56 0.15 -19.84 -13.78
C LYS A 56 1.20 -19.87 -12.66
N GLU A 57 1.97 -20.94 -12.56
CA GLU A 57 3.01 -21.12 -11.53
C GLU A 57 4.33 -20.39 -11.83
N ASN A 58 4.35 -19.44 -12.77
CA ASN A 58 5.57 -18.70 -13.10
C ASN A 58 5.85 -17.57 -12.09
N LYS A 59 6.41 -17.94 -10.94
CA LYS A 59 6.81 -17.01 -9.87
C LYS A 59 7.82 -15.96 -10.32
N GLY A 60 8.66 -16.27 -11.32
CA GLY A 60 9.63 -15.32 -11.87
C GLY A 60 8.95 -14.13 -12.55
N ILE A 61 7.96 -14.41 -13.40
CA ILE A 61 7.16 -13.36 -14.06
C ILE A 61 6.41 -12.52 -13.01
N ASN A 62 5.78 -13.17 -12.02
CA ASN A 62 5.08 -12.47 -10.94
C ASN A 62 6.01 -11.51 -10.19
N ALA A 63 7.25 -11.93 -9.90
CA ALA A 63 8.24 -11.11 -9.21
C ALA A 63 8.68 -9.91 -10.05
N ILE A 64 8.97 -10.12 -11.33
CA ILE A 64 9.39 -9.03 -12.25
C ILE A 64 8.28 -8.00 -12.39
N ILE A 65 7.02 -8.43 -12.58
CA ILE A 65 5.88 -7.52 -12.69
C ILE A 65 5.67 -6.76 -11.38
N ALA A 66 5.68 -7.45 -10.24
CA ALA A 66 5.53 -6.81 -8.93
C ALA A 66 6.64 -5.78 -8.67
N LEU A 67 7.88 -6.07 -9.06
CA LEU A 67 9.02 -5.17 -8.94
C LEU A 67 8.84 -3.94 -9.83
N ALA A 68 8.45 -4.14 -11.09
CA ALA A 68 8.18 -3.04 -12.02
C ALA A 68 7.06 -2.14 -11.50
N VAL A 69 5.94 -2.72 -11.03
CA VAL A 69 4.81 -1.96 -10.47
C VAL A 69 5.23 -1.21 -9.21
N GLY A 70 5.95 -1.86 -8.29
CA GLY A 70 6.44 -1.23 -7.06
C GLY A 70 7.35 -0.02 -7.35
N LEU A 71 8.31 -0.16 -8.27
CA LEU A 71 9.21 0.93 -8.65
C LEU A 71 8.48 2.05 -9.41
N MET A 72 7.54 1.71 -10.30
CA MET A 72 6.74 2.71 -11.01
C MET A 72 5.85 3.50 -10.06
N ALA A 73 5.28 2.86 -9.03
CA ALA A 73 4.44 3.52 -8.06
C ALA A 73 5.21 4.60 -7.26
N LEU A 74 6.50 4.38 -6.98
CA LEU A 74 7.35 5.36 -6.28
C LEU A 74 7.61 6.64 -7.09
N GLN A 75 7.36 6.66 -8.40
CA GLN A 75 7.52 7.89 -9.19
C GLN A 75 6.53 8.98 -8.77
N PHE A 76 5.41 8.59 -8.17
CA PHE A 76 4.41 9.52 -7.67
C PHE A 76 4.64 9.81 -6.19
N ASN A 77 5.03 11.05 -5.88
CA ASN A 77 5.25 11.50 -4.50
C ASN A 77 4.03 11.25 -3.59
N THR A 78 2.82 11.36 -4.14
CA THR A 78 1.56 11.03 -3.43
C THR A 78 1.57 9.62 -2.84
N VAL A 79 2.14 8.62 -3.53
CA VAL A 79 2.19 7.23 -3.04
C VAL A 79 3.14 7.12 -1.85
N THR A 80 4.32 7.73 -1.96
CA THR A 80 5.30 7.81 -0.88
C THR A 80 4.72 8.48 0.36
N ILE A 81 4.14 9.68 0.21
CA ILE A 81 3.53 10.43 1.32
C ILE A 81 2.37 9.63 1.93
N PHE A 82 1.54 9.00 1.10
CA PHE A 82 0.42 8.20 1.59
C PHE A 82 0.88 7.09 2.53
N PHE A 83 1.89 6.31 2.13
CA PHE A 83 2.37 5.20 2.96
C PHE A 83 3.22 5.64 4.15
N SER A 84 4.01 6.70 4.01
CA SER A 84 4.78 7.26 5.12
C SER A 84 3.89 7.89 6.20
N GLU A 85 2.66 8.30 5.87
CA GLU A 85 1.67 8.75 6.84
C GLU A 85 0.76 7.63 7.34
N LEU A 86 0.33 6.71 6.46
CA LEU A 86 -0.61 5.63 6.81
C LEU A 86 -0.04 4.74 7.91
N PHE A 87 1.18 4.23 7.72
CA PHE A 87 1.71 3.18 8.60
C PHE A 87 2.05 3.68 10.01
N PRO A 88 2.69 4.86 10.20
CA PRO A 88 2.88 5.40 11.53
C PRO A 88 1.56 5.62 12.28
N ARG A 89 0.54 6.15 11.60
CA ARG A 89 -0.77 6.42 12.19
C ARG A 89 -1.53 5.13 12.52
N LEU A 90 -1.47 4.12 11.63
CA LEU A 90 -1.99 2.79 11.91
C LEU A 90 -1.27 2.16 13.12
N GLY A 91 0.05 2.31 13.23
CA GLY A 91 0.82 1.82 14.37
C GLY A 91 0.33 2.42 15.70
N VAL A 92 0.09 3.73 15.74
CA VAL A 92 -0.52 4.40 16.90
C VAL A 92 -1.93 3.87 17.17
N GLY A 93 -2.76 3.74 16.13
CA GLY A 93 -4.10 3.18 16.25
C GLY A 93 -4.13 1.76 16.82
N LEU A 94 -3.24 0.88 16.36
CA LEU A 94 -3.08 -0.47 16.87
C LEU A 94 -2.60 -0.49 18.32
N ALA A 95 -1.70 0.42 18.71
CA ALA A 95 -1.27 0.56 20.10
C ALA A 95 -2.42 0.99 21.02
N ILE A 96 -3.32 1.87 20.55
CA ILE A 96 -4.53 2.25 21.28
C ILE A 96 -5.46 1.05 21.45
N ILE A 97 -5.72 0.29 20.38
CA ILE A 97 -6.56 -0.93 20.45
C ILE A 97 -5.96 -1.94 21.43
N LEU A 98 -4.66 -2.18 21.35
CA LEU A 98 -3.96 -3.08 22.26
C LEU A 98 -4.08 -2.63 23.71
N THR A 99 -3.93 -1.33 23.98
CA THR A 99 -4.09 -0.76 25.33
C THR A 99 -5.50 -0.99 25.85
N ILE A 100 -6.53 -0.78 25.02
CA ILE A 100 -7.92 -1.05 25.39
C ILE A 100 -8.13 -2.54 25.65
N MET A 101 -7.56 -3.43 24.83
CA MET A 101 -7.66 -4.88 25.05
C MET A 101 -7.03 -5.31 26.37
N VAL A 102 -5.87 -4.76 26.72
CA VAL A 102 -5.20 -5.05 28.00
C VAL A 102 -6.06 -4.58 29.17
N LEU A 103 -6.58 -3.35 29.14
CA LEU A 103 -7.45 -2.83 30.19
C LEU A 103 -8.77 -3.61 30.27
N ALA A 104 -9.38 -3.94 29.14
CA ALA A 104 -10.58 -4.74 29.08
C ALA A 104 -10.36 -6.14 29.65
N GLY A 105 -9.26 -6.81 29.31
CA GLY A 105 -8.94 -8.13 29.87
C GLY A 105 -8.67 -8.12 31.38
N LEU A 106 -8.30 -6.97 31.96
CA LEU A 106 -8.08 -6.82 33.40
C LEU A 106 -9.37 -6.51 34.18
N PHE A 107 -10.32 -5.79 33.58
CA PHE A 107 -11.47 -5.23 34.30
C PHE A 107 -12.85 -5.68 33.78
N LEU A 108 -12.92 -6.24 32.57
CA LEU A 108 -14.16 -6.63 31.92
C LEU A 108 -14.20 -8.15 31.73
N ASP A 109 -15.39 -8.72 31.86
CA ASP A 109 -15.64 -10.11 31.50
C ASP A 109 -15.51 -10.27 29.97
N THR A 110 -14.51 -11.04 29.55
CA THR A 110 -14.14 -11.24 28.14
C THR A 110 -15.11 -12.16 27.40
N GLU A 111 -16.05 -12.81 28.09
CA GLU A 111 -17.03 -13.70 27.48
C GLU A 111 -18.27 -12.95 26.91
N GLY A 112 -18.43 -11.66 27.25
CA GLY A 112 -19.55 -10.84 26.79
C GLY A 112 -19.41 -10.30 25.37
N GLN A 113 -20.49 -10.37 24.56
CA GLN A 113 -20.54 -9.78 23.21
C GLN A 113 -20.31 -8.26 23.21
N GLY A 114 -20.56 -7.58 24.34
CA GLY A 114 -20.38 -6.12 24.48
C GLY A 114 -18.94 -5.67 24.26
N LEU A 115 -17.95 -6.44 24.70
CA LEU A 115 -16.53 -6.12 24.48
C LEU A 115 -16.18 -6.17 22.99
N ASN A 116 -16.71 -7.17 22.27
CA ASN A 116 -16.50 -7.30 20.82
C ASN A 116 -17.10 -6.12 20.06
N TYR A 117 -18.31 -5.66 20.43
CA TYR A 117 -18.92 -4.47 19.83
C TYR A 117 -18.16 -3.20 20.14
N LEU A 118 -17.63 -3.05 21.36
CA LEU A 118 -16.80 -1.92 21.74
C LEU A 118 -15.50 -1.91 20.94
N LEU A 119 -14.80 -3.04 20.84
CA LEU A 119 -13.58 -3.17 20.04
C LEU A 119 -13.85 -2.92 18.56
N LEU A 120 -14.97 -3.41 18.02
CA LEU A 120 -15.39 -3.15 16.65
C LEU A 120 -15.65 -1.65 16.42
N ALA A 121 -16.39 -0.99 17.33
CA ALA A 121 -16.69 0.42 17.21
C ALA A 121 -15.42 1.28 17.28
N VAL A 122 -14.55 1.03 18.26
CA VAL A 122 -13.29 1.76 18.43
C VAL A 122 -12.35 1.53 17.27
N SER A 123 -12.17 0.27 16.84
CA SER A 123 -11.31 -0.06 15.71
C SER A 123 -11.82 0.57 14.40
N GLY A 124 -13.14 0.55 14.17
CA GLY A 124 -13.76 1.24 13.05
C GLY A 124 -13.51 2.75 13.06
N ILE A 125 -13.68 3.40 14.21
CA ILE A 125 -13.42 4.85 14.37
C ILE A 125 -11.94 5.16 14.09
N ILE A 126 -11.02 4.37 14.65
CA ILE A 126 -9.57 4.53 14.43
C ILE A 126 -9.24 4.39 12.94
N VAL A 127 -9.76 3.36 12.27
CA VAL A 127 -9.54 3.16 10.84
C VAL A 127 -10.05 4.35 10.03
N ILE A 128 -11.25 4.86 10.34
CA ILE A 128 -11.81 6.04 9.68
C ILE A 128 -10.92 7.25 9.88
N ILE A 129 -10.49 7.54 11.11
CA ILE A 129 -9.62 8.67 11.43
C ILE A 129 -8.29 8.54 10.68
N VAL A 130 -7.64 7.39 10.76
CA VAL A 130 -6.35 7.17 10.11
C VAL A 130 -6.47 7.37 8.60
N LEU A 131 -7.47 6.76 7.95
CA LEU A 131 -7.67 6.90 6.51
C LEU A 131 -7.98 8.33 6.12
N ALA A 132 -8.89 9.01 6.83
CA ALA A 132 -9.25 10.40 6.56
C ALA A 132 -8.04 11.34 6.68
N SER A 133 -7.32 11.24 7.80
CA SER A 133 -6.15 12.09 8.02
C SER A 133 -5.03 11.79 7.02
N THR A 134 -4.80 10.52 6.66
CA THR A 134 -3.78 10.16 5.66
C THR A 134 -4.14 10.68 4.28
N ALA A 135 -5.42 10.60 3.91
CA ALA A 135 -5.90 11.10 2.63
C ALA A 135 -5.82 12.63 2.53
N GLU A 136 -6.03 13.35 3.63
CA GLU A 136 -5.77 14.78 3.72
C GLU A 136 -4.28 15.09 3.53
N ALA A 137 -3.40 14.42 4.29
CA ALA A 137 -1.95 14.66 4.25
C ALA A 137 -1.31 14.34 2.90
N SER A 138 -1.78 13.28 2.23
CA SER A 138 -1.32 12.89 0.89
C SER A 138 -1.93 13.72 -0.24
N SER A 139 -2.73 14.74 0.08
CA SER A 139 -3.49 15.53 -0.91
C SER A 139 -4.42 14.68 -1.79
N TRP A 140 -4.78 13.47 -1.35
CA TRP A 140 -5.68 12.57 -2.08
C TRP A 140 -7.04 13.24 -2.31
N TRP A 141 -7.53 14.01 -1.34
CA TRP A 141 -8.78 14.76 -1.48
C TRP A 141 -8.75 15.79 -2.62
N TYR A 142 -7.59 16.42 -2.87
CA TYR A 142 -7.41 17.32 -4.01
C TYR A 142 -7.35 16.55 -5.33
N SER A 143 -6.76 15.34 -5.33
CA SER A 143 -6.83 14.42 -6.46
C SER A 143 -8.29 14.03 -6.78
N TRP A 144 -9.13 13.81 -5.77
CA TRP A 144 -10.56 13.54 -5.96
C TRP A 144 -11.30 14.70 -6.66
N SER A 145 -10.99 15.94 -6.27
CA SER A 145 -11.51 17.14 -6.97
C SER A 145 -11.09 17.15 -8.45
N PHE A 146 -9.82 16.84 -8.76
CA PHE A 146 -9.32 16.70 -10.12
C PHE A 146 -10.04 15.58 -10.91
N TYR A 147 -10.24 14.39 -10.31
CA TYR A 147 -10.94 13.29 -10.99
C TYR A 147 -12.43 13.60 -11.24
N SER A 148 -13.09 14.26 -10.30
CA SER A 148 -14.49 14.67 -10.45
C SER A 148 -14.70 15.71 -11.57
N GLY A 149 -13.72 16.61 -11.78
CA GLY A 149 -13.75 17.61 -12.85
C GLY A 149 -13.35 17.08 -14.23
N ASN A 150 -12.58 16.00 -14.30
CA ASN A 150 -12.03 15.43 -15.55
C ASN A 150 -12.65 14.07 -15.93
N ILE A 151 -13.82 13.74 -15.39
CA ILE A 151 -14.47 12.43 -15.59
C ILE A 151 -14.68 12.09 -17.07
N GLY A 152 -14.92 13.09 -17.92
CA GLY A 152 -15.04 12.89 -19.38
C GLY A 152 -13.75 12.41 -20.03
N GLU A 153 -12.60 12.96 -19.65
CA GLU A 153 -11.28 12.58 -20.18
C GLU A 153 -10.85 11.20 -19.67
N ILE A 154 -11.15 10.91 -18.41
CA ILE A 154 -10.88 9.60 -17.79
C ILE A 154 -11.69 8.51 -18.49
N LEU A 155 -12.99 8.75 -18.72
CA LEU A 155 -13.84 7.82 -19.45
C LEU A 155 -13.37 7.59 -20.90
N LEU A 156 -12.83 8.63 -21.54
CA LEU A 156 -12.25 8.52 -22.87
C LEU A 156 -10.99 7.64 -22.87
N ILE A 157 -10.08 7.82 -21.91
CA ILE A 157 -8.86 6.99 -21.77
C ILE A 157 -9.25 5.52 -21.47
N VAL A 158 -10.17 5.30 -20.53
CA VAL A 158 -10.67 3.96 -20.20
C VAL A 158 -11.34 3.31 -21.42
N GLY A 159 -12.12 4.07 -22.19
CA GLY A 159 -12.73 3.63 -23.44
C GLY A 159 -11.68 3.20 -24.47
N ILE A 160 -10.61 3.97 -24.64
CA ILE A 160 -9.49 3.64 -25.54
C ILE A 160 -8.81 2.34 -25.10
N ILE A 161 -8.53 2.17 -23.80
CA ILE A 161 -7.93 0.95 -23.26
C ILE A 161 -8.86 -0.25 -23.50
N ALA A 162 -10.16 -0.10 -23.27
CA ALA A 162 -11.14 -1.15 -23.51
C ALA A 162 -11.19 -1.56 -25.00
N VAL A 163 -11.14 -0.59 -25.92
CA VAL A 163 -11.07 -0.85 -27.37
C VAL A 163 -9.78 -1.58 -27.74
N MET A 164 -8.63 -1.14 -27.21
CA MET A 164 -7.34 -1.81 -27.43
C MET A 164 -7.39 -3.28 -26.98
N VAL A 165 -7.92 -3.55 -25.79
CA VAL A 165 -8.10 -4.90 -25.27
C VAL A 165 -9.05 -5.70 -26.17
N ALA A 166 -10.18 -5.12 -26.58
CA ALA A 166 -11.14 -5.77 -27.47
C ALA A 166 -10.51 -6.13 -28.83
N VAL A 167 -9.70 -5.24 -29.41
CA VAL A 167 -8.96 -5.48 -30.66
C VAL A 167 -7.96 -6.63 -30.49
N VAL A 168 -7.19 -6.65 -29.39
CA VAL A 168 -6.23 -7.73 -29.12
C VAL A 168 -6.93 -9.08 -28.94
N VAL A 169 -8.06 -9.10 -28.22
CA VAL A 169 -8.85 -10.31 -27.99
C VAL A 169 -9.48 -10.81 -29.30
N THR A 170 -10.07 -9.93 -30.11
CA THR A 170 -10.66 -10.30 -31.41
C THR A 170 -9.61 -10.66 -32.46
N ALA A 171 -8.43 -10.04 -32.44
CA ALA A 171 -7.31 -10.44 -33.29
C ALA A 171 -6.86 -11.86 -32.98
N ASN A 172 -6.73 -12.23 -31.70
CA ASN A 172 -6.38 -13.60 -31.28
C ASN A 172 -7.47 -14.63 -31.59
N ALA A 173 -8.75 -14.25 -31.54
CA ALA A 173 -9.87 -15.14 -31.90
C ALA A 173 -9.85 -15.52 -33.39
N LYS A 174 -9.54 -14.56 -34.28
CA LYS A 174 -9.52 -14.79 -35.73
C LYS A 174 -8.36 -15.68 -36.19
N THR A 175 -7.24 -15.71 -35.47
CA THR A 175 -6.09 -16.56 -35.82
C THR A 175 -6.37 -18.04 -35.55
N GLN A 176 -7.19 -18.35 -34.55
CA GLN A 176 -7.54 -19.73 -34.16
C GLN A 176 -8.53 -20.36 -35.16
N GLU A 177 -9.48 -19.59 -35.71
CA GLU A 177 -10.45 -20.09 -36.69
C GLU A 177 -9.82 -20.39 -38.07
N LYS A 178 -8.72 -19.71 -38.42
CA LYS A 178 -8.14 -19.76 -39.77
C LYS A 178 -7.11 -20.89 -39.96
N TYR A 179 -6.63 -21.51 -38.89
CA TYR A 179 -5.76 -22.69 -38.99
C TYR A 179 -6.59 -23.98 -38.91
N LYS A 180 -7.29 -24.30 -40.00
CA LYS A 180 -7.67 -25.69 -40.27
C LYS A 180 -6.56 -26.30 -41.12
N PRO A 181 -5.74 -27.21 -40.57
CA PRO A 181 -4.69 -27.81 -41.36
C PRO A 181 -5.30 -28.60 -42.53
N VAL A 182 -4.58 -28.66 -43.64
CA VAL A 182 -5.09 -29.11 -44.95
C VAL A 182 -5.71 -30.52 -44.90
N TRP A 183 -5.24 -31.36 -43.98
CA TRP A 183 -5.73 -32.73 -43.74
C TRP A 183 -7.08 -32.82 -42.98
N MET A 184 -7.66 -31.72 -42.51
CA MET A 184 -9.00 -31.68 -41.91
C MET A 184 -10.09 -31.28 -42.93
N LYS A 185 -9.75 -31.06 -44.20
CA LYS A 185 -10.72 -30.95 -45.28
C LYS A 185 -10.99 -32.35 -45.82
N GLY A 186 -11.85 -33.10 -45.11
CA GLY A 186 -12.43 -34.33 -45.63
C GLY A 186 -13.58 -34.01 -46.60
N ASP A 187 -13.57 -34.74 -47.71
CA ASP A 187 -14.59 -34.99 -48.75
C ASP A 187 -16.00 -34.42 -48.54
#